data_AF-A0A401PX43-F1
#
_entry.id   AF-A0A401PX43-F1
#
_cell.length_a   1.000
_cell.length_b   1.000
_cell.length_c   1.000
_cell.angle_alpha   90.00
_cell.angle_beta   90.00
_cell.angle_gamma   90.00
#
_symmetry.space_group_name_H-M   'P 1'
#
loop_
_entity.id
_entity.type
_entity.pdbx_description
1 polymer ?
#
loop_
_entity_poly.entity_id
_entity_poly.type
_entity_poly.pdbx_seq_one_letter_code
_entity_poly.pdbx_strand_id
1 'polypeptide(L)'
;YFILMGDFNADCDYVRKKEWPNIRLRNDTNFVWLIEDNNDTTVRESTHCAYDRIVFHGEKLVKAVIPNSVNIFNYKEAYGMTEAQALEVSDHFPVEVDLQESHGYFYWLRSFKGSKG
;
A
#
# COMPACT_ATOMS: atom_id res chain seq x y z
N TYR A 1 -5.12 -7.42 -14.22
CA TYR A 1 -4.53 -6.54 -13.21
C TYR A 1 -4.38 -7.34 -11.94
N PHE A 2 -3.35 -7.09 -11.15
CA PHE A 2 -3.14 -7.75 -9.87
C PHE A 2 -2.38 -6.82 -8.93
N ILE A 3 -2.55 -7.07 -7.64
CA ILE A 3 -1.89 -6.39 -6.53
C ILE A 3 -0.94 -7.42 -5.91
N LEU A 4 0.31 -7.03 -5.65
CA LEU A 4 1.21 -7.74 -4.77
C LEU A 4 1.45 -6.83 -3.56
N MET A 5 1.23 -7.33 -2.35
CA MET A 5 1.42 -6.53 -1.15
C MET A 5 1.76 -7.39 0.06
N GLY A 6 2.31 -6.73 1.08
CA GLY A 6 2.68 -7.32 2.37
C GLY A 6 4.10 -6.94 2.76
N ASP A 7 4.59 -7.55 3.84
CA ASP A 7 5.98 -7.46 4.27
C ASP A 7 6.88 -8.18 3.25
N PHE A 8 7.60 -7.39 2.45
CA PHE A 8 8.57 -7.90 1.48
C PHE A 8 9.99 -7.90 2.04
N ASN A 9 10.21 -7.39 3.27
CA ASN A 9 11.53 -7.06 3.81
C ASN A 9 12.37 -6.23 2.81
N ALA A 10 11.72 -5.31 2.09
CA ALA A 10 12.28 -4.67 0.91
C ALA A 10 13.04 -3.37 1.20
N ASP A 11 13.88 -3.33 2.24
CA ASP A 11 14.72 -2.17 2.54
C ASP A 11 15.87 -2.52 3.50
N CYS A 12 16.63 -1.51 3.94
CA CYS A 12 17.63 -1.58 4.98
C CYS A 12 18.69 -2.64 4.68
N ASP A 13 18.95 -3.56 5.62
CA ASP A 13 20.01 -4.56 5.46
C ASP A 13 19.63 -5.73 4.56
N TYR A 14 18.34 -5.93 4.29
CA TYR A 14 17.82 -7.03 3.48
C TYR A 14 17.83 -6.73 1.99
N VAL A 15 17.39 -5.54 1.59
CA VAL A 15 17.47 -5.06 0.20
C VAL A 15 18.15 -3.70 0.18
N ARG A 16 19.45 -3.73 -0.03
CA ARG A 16 20.28 -2.52 -0.08
C ARG A 16 20.11 -1.82 -1.42
N LYS A 17 20.45 -0.53 -1.47
CA LYS A 17 20.35 0.30 -2.69
C LYS A 17 20.94 -0.34 -3.96
N LYS A 18 22.06 -1.06 -3.82
CA LYS A 18 22.76 -1.73 -4.93
C LYS A 18 22.08 -3.01 -5.44
N GLU A 19 21.10 -3.54 -4.71
CA GLU A 19 20.42 -4.79 -5.01
C GLU A 19 19.11 -4.57 -5.78
N TRP A 20 18.49 -3.39 -5.65
CA TRP A 20 17.30 -3.00 -6.40
C TRP A 20 17.41 -3.23 -7.92
N PRO A 21 18.53 -2.88 -8.60
CA PRO A 21 18.69 -3.15 -10.02
C PRO A 21 18.67 -4.63 -10.40
N ASN A 22 18.73 -5.57 -9.45
CA ASN A 22 18.63 -7.01 -9.71
C ASN A 22 17.21 -7.56 -9.51
N ILE A 23 16.29 -6.78 -8.95
CA ILE A 23 14.91 -7.19 -8.67
C ILE A 23 14.04 -6.87 -9.89
N ARG A 24 13.67 -7.91 -10.67
CA ARG A 24 12.83 -7.77 -11.87
C ARG A 24 11.51 -7.04 -11.60
N LEU A 25 10.88 -7.31 -10.44
CA LEU A 25 9.65 -6.65 -10.01
C LEU A 25 9.81 -5.13 -9.83
N ARG A 26 11.03 -4.66 -9.52
CA ARG A 26 11.34 -3.24 -9.36
C ARG A 26 11.68 -2.57 -10.70
N ASN A 27 12.39 -3.29 -11.57
CA ASN A 27 12.89 -2.72 -12.83
C ASN A 27 11.86 -2.71 -13.96
N ASP A 28 10.87 -3.60 -13.92
CA ASP A 28 9.83 -3.64 -14.95
C ASP A 28 8.82 -2.50 -14.70
N THR A 29 8.76 -1.55 -15.64
CA THR A 29 7.91 -0.35 -15.57
C THR A 29 6.41 -0.64 -15.61
N ASN A 30 6.00 -1.88 -15.91
CA ASN A 30 4.61 -2.31 -15.81
C ASN A 30 4.17 -2.48 -14.34
N PHE A 31 5.11 -2.47 -13.40
CA PHE A 31 4.86 -2.51 -11.96
C PHE A 31 5.00 -1.12 -11.34
N VAL A 32 3.94 -0.67 -10.67
CA VAL A 32 3.92 0.60 -9.96
C VAL A 32 4.00 0.32 -8.46
N TRP A 33 5.07 0.77 -7.84
CA TRP A 33 5.30 0.68 -6.40
C TRP A 33 4.70 1.91 -5.73
N LEU A 34 3.76 1.71 -4.81
CA LEU A 34 3.03 2.80 -4.15
C LEU A 34 3.69 3.25 -2.85
N ILE A 35 4.33 2.33 -2.13
CA ILE A 35 5.12 2.64 -0.92
C ILE A 35 6.57 2.91 -1.35
N GLU A 36 7.03 4.13 -1.08
CA GLU A 36 8.35 4.64 -1.47
C GLU A 36 9.46 4.07 -0.57
N ASP A 37 10.72 4.14 -1.04
CA ASP A 37 11.88 3.61 -0.30
C ASP A 37 12.29 4.47 0.91
N ASN A 38 11.77 5.70 1.02
CA ASN A 38 12.03 6.60 2.14
C ASN A 38 10.96 6.50 3.23
N ASN A 39 9.91 5.69 3.01
CA ASN A 39 8.87 5.46 3.98
C ASN A 39 9.37 4.60 5.14
N ASP A 40 8.68 4.68 6.28
CA ASP A 40 8.91 3.80 7.42
C ASP A 40 7.65 3.01 7.70
N THR A 41 7.74 1.69 7.56
CA THR A 41 6.64 0.76 7.84
C THR A 41 6.86 0.00 9.14
N THR A 42 7.82 0.43 9.98
CA THR A 42 8.18 -0.24 11.23
C THR A 42 7.74 0.55 12.45
N VAL A 43 7.36 -0.16 13.51
CA VAL A 43 6.89 0.45 14.77
C VAL A 43 8.04 0.94 15.64
N ARG A 44 9.18 0.26 15.56
CA ARG A 44 10.36 0.54 16.39
C ARG A 44 10.96 1.89 16.00
N GLU A 45 11.10 2.78 16.96
CA GLU A 45 11.69 4.12 16.77
C GLU A 45 13.19 4.08 16.45
N SER A 46 13.81 2.93 16.67
CA SER A 46 15.21 2.64 16.34
C SER A 46 15.42 2.17 14.91
N THR A 47 14.35 1.93 14.15
CA THR A 47 14.40 1.54 12.74
C THR A 47 13.69 2.58 11.88
N HIS A 48 14.05 2.62 10.60
CA HIS A 48 13.37 3.43 9.58
C HIS A 48 13.50 2.65 8.28
N CYS A 49 12.55 1.77 7.99
CA CYS A 49 12.65 0.82 6.89
C CYS A 49 11.31 0.65 6.14
N ALA A 50 11.35 0.67 4.81
CA ALA A 50 10.21 0.41 3.93
C ALA A 50 10.06 -1.09 3.63
N TYR A 51 9.77 -1.91 4.64
CA TYR A 51 9.64 -3.36 4.48
C TYR A 51 8.34 -3.76 3.78
N ASP A 52 7.23 -3.16 4.19
CA ASP A 52 5.90 -3.44 3.67
C ASP A 52 5.66 -2.65 2.40
N ARG A 53 5.12 -3.31 1.38
CA ARG A 53 4.99 -2.74 0.04
C ARG A 53 3.62 -2.99 -0.55
N ILE A 54 3.23 -2.10 -1.46
CA ILE A 54 2.10 -2.29 -2.35
C ILE A 54 2.59 -2.08 -3.77
N VAL A 55 2.42 -3.09 -4.62
CA VAL A 55 2.89 -3.10 -6.01
C VAL A 55 1.72 -3.48 -6.92
N PHE A 56 1.42 -2.61 -7.87
CA PHE A 56 0.32 -2.79 -8.81
C PHE A 56 0.83 -3.17 -10.19
N HIS A 57 0.10 -4.05 -10.87
CA HIS A 57 0.30 -4.33 -12.29
C HIS A 57 -1.00 -4.15 -13.09
N GLY A 58 -0.95 -3.27 -14.10
CA GLY A 58 -2.01 -2.99 -15.05
C GLY A 58 -2.68 -1.62 -14.89
N GLU A 59 -2.76 -0.85 -15.97
CA GLU A 59 -3.20 0.55 -15.96
C GLU A 59 -4.58 0.81 -15.33
N LYS A 60 -5.54 -0.10 -15.52
CA LYS A 60 -6.90 0.08 -14.98
C LYS A 60 -6.87 0.17 -13.46
N LEU A 61 -5.99 -0.59 -12.80
CA LEU A 61 -5.84 -0.61 -11.36
C LEU A 61 -5.13 0.65 -10.88
N VAL A 62 -4.07 1.09 -11.58
CA VAL A 62 -3.37 2.35 -11.29
C VAL A 62 -4.32 3.55 -11.40
N LYS A 63 -5.15 3.59 -12.45
CA LYS A 63 -6.16 4.64 -12.65
C LYS A 63 -7.30 4.61 -11.62
N ALA A 64 -7.44 3.52 -10.87
CA ALA A 64 -8.45 3.40 -9.82
C ALA A 64 -7.93 3.90 -8.46
N VAL A 65 -6.64 4.20 -8.29
CA VAL A 65 -6.14 4.74 -7.02
C VAL A 65 -6.80 6.08 -6.73
N ILE A 66 -7.41 6.21 -5.55
CA ILE A 66 -7.93 7.49 -5.07
C ILE A 66 -6.73 8.40 -4.76
N PRO A 67 -6.68 9.63 -5.31
CA PRO A 67 -5.57 10.53 -5.04
C PRO A 67 -5.33 10.73 -3.54
N ASN A 68 -4.07 10.65 -3.11
CA ASN A 68 -3.64 10.79 -1.71
C ASN A 68 -4.16 9.72 -0.74
N SER A 69 -4.66 8.57 -1.22
CA SER A 69 -5.12 7.46 -0.35
C SER A 69 -4.01 6.48 0.05
N VAL A 70 -2.85 6.51 -0.62
CA VAL A 70 -1.71 5.67 -0.25
C VAL A 70 -1.17 6.16 1.08
N ASN A 71 -1.16 5.28 2.08
CA ASN A 71 -0.79 5.64 3.45
C ASN A 71 -0.06 4.51 4.17
N ILE A 72 0.59 4.86 5.27
CA ILE A 72 1.11 3.93 6.27
C ILE A 72 0.35 4.21 7.56
N PHE A 73 -0.39 3.23 8.05
CA PHE A 73 -1.22 3.42 9.23
C PHE A 73 -0.37 3.37 10.49
N ASN A 74 0.10 4.54 10.95
CA ASN A 74 0.77 4.66 12.23
C ASN A 74 -0.26 4.57 13.38
N TYR A 75 -0.66 3.34 13.71
CA TYR A 75 -1.64 3.08 14.78
C TYR A 75 -1.09 3.45 16.17
N LYS A 76 0.24 3.54 16.33
CA LYS A 76 0.87 4.04 17.56
C LYS A 76 0.44 5.49 17.79
N GLU A 77 0.58 6.34 16.78
CA GLU A 77 0.15 7.75 16.85
C GLU A 77 -1.36 7.89 16.87
N ALA A 78 -2.07 7.19 15.98
CA ALA A 78 -3.53 7.31 15.84
C ALA A 78 -4.28 6.98 17.13
N TYR A 79 -3.74 6.07 17.95
CA TYR A 79 -4.34 5.64 19.21
C TYR A 79 -3.58 6.11 20.46
N GLY A 80 -2.56 6.96 20.31
CA GLY A 80 -1.79 7.50 21.42
C GLY A 80 -1.07 6.43 22.26
N MET A 81 -0.55 5.39 21.62
CA MET A 81 0.15 4.29 22.26
C MET A 81 1.61 4.63 22.54
N THR A 82 2.17 4.04 23.60
CA THR A 82 3.62 3.93 23.74
C THR A 82 4.19 2.94 22.72
N GLU A 83 5.49 3.03 22.40
CA GLU A 83 6.16 2.05 21.54
C GLU A 83 5.94 0.62 22.06
N ALA A 84 6.11 0.40 23.37
CA ALA A 84 5.90 -0.92 23.98
C ALA A 84 4.49 -1.46 23.75
N GLN A 85 3.45 -0.64 23.91
CA GLN A 85 2.06 -1.05 23.64
C GLN A 85 1.83 -1.35 22.16
N ALA A 86 2.41 -0.55 21.26
CA ALA A 86 2.28 -0.76 19.82
C ALA A 86 2.97 -2.07 19.39
N LEU A 87 4.12 -2.39 19.98
CA LEU A 87 4.88 -3.62 19.74
C LEU A 87 4.15 -4.89 20.23
N GLU A 88 3.26 -4.80 21.21
CA GLU A 88 2.38 -5.92 21.59
C GLU A 88 1.32 -6.23 20.52
N VAL A 89 1.03 -5.29 19.62
CA VAL A 89 0.14 -5.51 18.48
C VAL A 89 0.93 -6.10 17.30
N SER A 90 2.01 -5.44 16.92
CA SER A 90 2.89 -5.79 15.79
C SER A 90 4.15 -4.92 15.84
N ASP A 91 5.23 -5.33 15.19
CA ASP A 91 6.41 -4.49 14.91
C ASP A 91 6.35 -3.79 13.55
N HIS A 92 5.27 -3.99 12.78
CA HIS A 92 5.01 -3.36 11.48
C HIS A 92 3.72 -2.53 11.49
N PHE A 93 3.75 -1.40 10.80
CA PHE A 93 2.57 -0.61 10.45
C PHE A 93 1.90 -1.13 9.17
N PRO A 94 0.55 -1.16 9.11
CA PRO A 94 -0.16 -1.46 7.87
C PRO A 94 0.18 -0.48 6.75
N VAL A 95 0.29 -0.98 5.51
CA VAL A 95 0.32 -0.17 4.29
C VAL A 95 -1.06 -0.19 3.64
N GLU A 96 -1.55 0.97 3.23
CA GLU A 96 -2.94 1.18 2.83
C GLU A 96 -3.03 1.86 1.45
N VAL A 97 -4.10 1.57 0.73
CA VAL A 97 -4.49 2.29 -0.49
C VAL A 97 -5.99 2.12 -0.74
N ASP A 98 -6.68 3.22 -1.01
CA ASP A 98 -8.08 3.17 -1.44
C ASP A 98 -8.20 3.17 -2.96
N LEU A 99 -9.10 2.32 -3.45
CA LEU A 99 -9.43 2.21 -4.86
C LEU A 99 -10.85 2.71 -5.10
N GLN A 100 -11.01 3.53 -6.14
CA GLN A 100 -12.32 3.94 -6.63
C GLN A 100 -13.06 2.71 -7.16
N GLU A 101 -14.23 2.45 -6.57
CA GLU A 101 -15.13 1.44 -7.07
C GLU A 101 -15.54 1.79 -8.51
N SER A 102 -15.38 0.84 -9.43
CA SER A 102 -16.01 0.98 -10.72
C SER A 102 -17.52 0.86 -10.51
N HIS A 103 -18.22 2.00 -10.49
CA HIS A 103 -19.66 2.01 -10.73
C HIS A 103 -19.85 1.52 -12.16
N GLY A 104 -20.00 0.20 -12.32
CA GLY A 104 -20.22 -0.39 -13.62
C GLY A 104 -21.43 0.28 -14.26
N TYR A 105 -21.36 0.56 -15.56
CA TYR A 105 -22.48 1.05 -16.37
C TYR A 105 -23.81 0.33 -16.06
N PHE A 106 -23.74 -0.96 -15.68
CA PHE A 106 -24.86 -1.77 -15.20
C PHE A 106 -25.50 -1.33 -13.87
N TYR A 107 -24.73 -0.85 -12.88
CA TYR A 107 -25.27 -0.30 -11.63
C TYR A 107 -25.96 1.05 -11.85
N TRP A 108 -25.37 1.91 -12.70
CA TRP A 108 -25.99 3.15 -13.14
C TRP A 108 -27.32 2.87 -13.87
N LEU A 109 -27.35 1.95 -14.84
CA LEU A 109 -28.59 1.54 -15.52
C LEU A 109 -29.66 0.96 -14.57
N ARG A 110 -29.26 0.22 -13.53
CA ARG A 110 -30.19 -0.29 -12.51
C ARG A 110 -30.80 0.83 -11.65
N SER A 111 -30.05 1.89 -11.36
CA SER A 111 -30.56 3.08 -10.65
C SER A 111 -31.66 3.82 -11.42
N PHE A 112 -31.66 3.76 -12.76
CA PHE A 112 -32.73 4.35 -13.60
C PHE A 112 -33.93 3.42 -13.83
N LYS A 113 -33.76 2.10 -13.66
CA LYS A 113 -34.87 1.14 -13.76
C LYS A 113 -35.66 0.96 -12.46
N GLY A 114 -35.10 1.32 -11.31
CA GLY A 114 -35.75 1.19 -10.00
C GLY A 114 -36.61 2.39 -9.55
N SER A 115 -36.58 3.51 -10.29
CA SER A 115 -37.27 4.76 -9.92
C SER A 115 -38.63 4.97 -10.61
N LYS A 116 -39.21 3.90 -11.18
CA LYS A 116 -40.61 3.88 -11.62
C LYS A 116 -41.38 2.80 -10.85
N GLY A 117 -41.92 3.21 -9.70
CA GLY A 117 -42.88 2.47 -8.88
C GLY A 117 -43.61 3.46 -8.00
#